data_AF-A0A0G1RK64-F1
#
_entry.id   AF-A0A0G1RK64-F1
#
_cell.length_a   1.000
_cell.length_b   1.000
_cell.length_c   1.000
_cell.angle_alpha   90.00
_cell.angle_beta   90.00
_cell.angle_gamma   90.00
#
_symmetry.space_group_name_H-M   'P 1'
#
loop_
_entity.id
_entity.type
_entity.pdbx_description
1 polymer ?
#
loop_
_entity_poly.entity_id
_entity_poly.type
_entity_poly.pdbx_seq_one_letter_code
_entity_poly.pdbx_strand_id
1 'polypeptide(L)' 'MSPRKVRLVADTVRGKSVADARAVLSFMPKVSALPLLKLLNSAEKNAMHTSGASDASALKVK' A
#
# COMPACT_ATOMS: atom_id res chain seq x y z
N MET A 1 0.02 -13.06 -12.57
CA MET A 1 0.73 -12.94 -11.27
C MET A 1 0.34 -14.13 -10.42
N SER A 2 1.28 -14.88 -9.85
CA SER A 2 0.93 -15.98 -8.94
C SER A 2 0.50 -15.42 -7.57
N PRO A 3 -0.58 -15.93 -6.94
CA PRO A 3 -1.01 -15.49 -5.61
C PRO A 3 0.12 -15.49 -4.57
N ARG A 4 1.03 -16.47 -4.63
CA ARG A 4 2.20 -16.54 -3.74
C ARG A 4 3.13 -15.33 -3.88
N LYS A 5 3.40 -14.88 -5.12
CA LYS A 5 4.29 -13.74 -5.39
C LYS A 5 3.70 -12.41 -4.93
N VAL A 6 2.38 -12.29 -4.91
CA VAL A 6 1.68 -11.11 -4.40
C VAL A 6 1.65 -11.12 -2.88
N ARG A 7 1.33 -12.28 -2.28
CA ARG A 7 1.25 -12.46 -0.83
C ARG A 7 2.57 -12.12 -0.13
N LEU A 8 3.70 -12.54 -0.69
CA LEU A 8 5.03 -12.17 -0.19
C LEU A 8 5.23 -10.65 -0.09
N VAL A 9 4.75 -9.88 -1.08
CA VAL A 9 4.87 -8.42 -1.08
C VAL A 9 3.82 -7.77 -0.18
N ALA A 10 2.62 -8.33 -0.12
CA ALA A 10 1.58 -7.84 0.78
C ALA A 10 1.95 -8.02 2.25
N ASP A 11 2.59 -9.15 2.59
CA ASP A 11 3.02 -9.46 3.95
C ASP A 11 4.16 -8.53 4.42
N THR A 12 5.01 -8.01 3.51
CA THR A 12 6.10 -7.08 3.88
C THR A 12 5.63 -5.65 4.18
N VAL A 13 4.45 -5.27 3.69
CA VAL A 13 3.84 -3.95 3.92
C VAL A 13 2.73 -3.97 4.97
N ARG A 14 2.23 -5.16 5.35
CA ARG A 14 1.24 -5.31 6.42
C ARG A 14 1.79 -4.78 7.74
N GLY A 15 0.98 -3.99 8.45
CA GLY A 15 1.30 -3.35 9.72
C GLY A 15 2.08 -2.03 9.60
N LYS A 16 2.57 -1.67 8.41
CA LYS A 16 3.30 -0.41 8.18
C LYS A 16 2.35 0.76 7.93
N SER A 17 2.87 1.97 8.11
CA SER A 17 2.18 3.19 7.69
C SER A 17 2.06 3.24 6.16
N VAL A 18 1.07 3.96 5.63
CA VAL A 18 0.93 4.14 4.17
C VAL A 18 2.17 4.79 3.57
N ALA A 19 2.80 5.75 4.26
CA ALA A 19 4.03 6.40 3.81
C ALA A 19 5.20 5.40 3.68
N ASP A 20 5.42 4.56 4.70
CA ASP A 20 6.48 3.55 4.69
C ASP A 20 6.20 2.46 3.66
N ALA A 21 4.95 2.03 3.55
CA ALA A 21 4.53 1.04 2.57
C ALA A 21 4.77 1.55 1.13
N ARG A 22 4.48 2.82 0.86
CA ARG A 22 4.74 3.45 -0.44
C ARG A 22 6.24 3.49 -0.76
N ALA A 23 7.08 3.86 0.22
CA ALA A 23 8.52 3.87 0.05
C ALA A 23 9.05 2.46 -0.26
N VAL A 24 8.65 1.46 0.53
CA VAL A 24 9.05 0.06 0.33
C VAL A 24 8.63 -0.44 -1.05
N LEU A 25 7.37 -0.22 -1.46
CA LEU A 25 6.86 -0.67 -2.76
C LEU A 25 7.53 0.03 -3.96
N SER A 26 7.99 1.28 -3.78
CA SER A 26 8.63 2.05 -4.86
C SER A 26 10.04 1.53 -5.18
N PHE A 27 10.77 1.06 -4.17
CA PHE A 27 12.15 0.57 -4.33
C PHE A 27 12.26 -0.96 -4.42
N MET A 28 11.15 -1.70 -4.35
CA MET A 28 11.21 -3.15 -4.34
C MET A 28 11.39 -3.74 -5.75
N PRO A 29 12.41 -4.59 -6.00
CA PRO A 29 12.68 -5.17 -7.31
C PRO A 29 11.75 -6.37 -7.63
N LYS A 30 10.45 -6.24 -7.33
CA LYS A 30 9.44 -7.27 -7.59
C LYS A 30 8.33 -6.68 -8.45
N VAL A 31 7.99 -7.38 -9.54
CA VAL A 31 6.87 -7.00 -10.43
C VAL A 31 5.54 -6.90 -9.66
N SER A 32 5.41 -7.60 -8.52
CA SER A 32 4.20 -7.59 -7.68
C SER A 32 4.02 -6.29 -6.90
N ALA A 33 5.06 -5.45 -6.81
CA ALA A 33 4.98 -4.17 -6.15
C ALA A 33 4.17 -3.14 -6.97
N LEU A 34 4.24 -3.20 -8.30
CA LEU A 34 3.53 -2.28 -9.20
C LEU A 34 2.00 -2.26 -9.00
N PRO A 35 1.29 -3.42 -9.03
CA PRO A 35 -0.15 -3.42 -8.80
C PRO A 35 -0.51 -3.00 -7.37
N LEU A 36 0.32 -3.34 -6.37
CA LEU A 36 0.08 -2.96 -4.97
C LEU A 36 0.30 -1.47 -4.72
N LEU A 37 1.27 -0.85 -5.39
CA LEU A 37 1.50 0.59 -5.32
C LEU A 37 0.34 1.38 -5.93
N LYS A 38 -0.21 0.90 -7.07
CA LYS A 38 -1.41 1.49 -7.66
C LYS A 38 -2.62 1.38 -6.73
N LEU A 39 -2.81 0.20 -6.13
CA LEU A 39 -3.88 -0.04 -5.16
C LEU A 39 -3.75 0.91 -3.95
N LEU A 40 -2.54 1.04 -3.39
CA LEU A 40 -2.26 1.90 -2.25
C LEU A 40 -2.60 3.36 -2.55
N ASN A 41 -2.17 3.89 -3.70
CA ASN A 41 -2.46 5.26 -4.12
C ASN A 41 -3.97 5.49 -4.30
N SER A 42 -4.69 4.51 -4.87
CA SER A 42 -6.16 4.61 -5.00
C SER A 42 -6.85 4.55 -3.64
N ALA A 43 -6.39 3.70 -2.72
CA ALA A 43 -6.95 3.60 -1.38
C ALA A 43 -6.76 4.88 -0.58
N GLU A 44 -5.59 5.53 -0.70
CA GLU A 44 -5.31 6.83 -0.09
C GLU A 44 -6.28 7.91 -0.59
N LYS A 45 -6.48 8.01 -1.90
CA LYS A 45 -7.44 8.96 -2.50
C LYS A 45 -8.88 8.66 -2.08
N ASN A 46 -9.25 7.39 -2.05
CA ASN A 46 -10.57 6.98 -1.61
C ASN A 46 -10.80 7.35 -0.13
N ALA A 47 -9.82 7.11 0.74
CA ALA A 47 -9.90 7.47 2.17
C ALA A 47 -10.10 8.99 2.36
N MET A 48 -9.39 9.82 1.59
CA MET A 48 -9.56 11.28 1.61
C MET A 48 -10.97 11.71 1.17
N HIS A 49 -11.48 11.09 0.11
CA HIS A 49 -12.77 11.48 -0.48
C HIS A 49 -13.98 10.96 0.31
N THR A 50 -13.93 9.72 0.80
CA THR A 50 -15.08 9.05 1.43
C THR A 50 -15.17 9.26 2.93
N SER A 51 -14.04 9.39 3.63
CA SER A 51 -14.03 9.35 5.10
C SER A 51 -13.91 10.73 5.74
N GLY A 52 -13.69 11.80 4.95
CA GLY A 52 -13.42 13.14 5.48
C GLY A 52 -12.19 13.21 6.40
N ALA A 53 -11.40 12.13 6.45
CA ALA A 53 -10.29 11.97 7.37
C ALA A 53 -9.13 12.85 6.90
N SER A 54 -8.86 13.91 7.65
CA SER A 54 -7.83 14.91 7.36
C SER A 54 -6.42 14.41 7.65
N ASP A 55 -6.28 13.33 8.42
CA ASP A 55 -5.01 12.83 8.93
C ASP A 55 -4.51 11.59 8.16
N ALA A 56 -3.80 11.85 7.06
CA ALA A 56 -3.14 10.81 6.26
C ALA A 56 -2.13 9.95 7.07
N SER A 57 -1.63 10.50 8.18
CA SER A 57 -0.62 9.88 9.04
C SER A 57 -1.14 8.71 9.91
N ALA A 58 -2.47 8.59 10.08
CA ALA A 58 -3.07 7.52 10.87
C ALA A 58 -3.39 6.27 10.06
N LEU A 59 -3.27 6.32 8.73
CA LEU A 59 -3.61 5.20 7.84
C LEU A 59 -2.53 4.12 7.91
N LYS A 60 -2.94 2.92 8.32
CA LYS A 60 -2.09 1.73 8.42
C LYS A 60 -2.60 0.64 7.48
N VAL A 61 -1.67 -0.06 6.83
CA VAL A 61 -1.99 -1.22 5.99
C VAL A 61 -2.27 -2.39 6.92
N LYS A 62 -3.53 -2.86 7.00
CA LYS A 62 -3.93 -4.00 7.84
C LYS A 62 -4.43 -5.16 6.99
#